data_AF-A0A8H9M519-F1
#
_entry.id   AF-A0A8H9M519-F1
#
_cell.length_a   1.000
_cell.length_b   1.000
_cell.length_c   1.000
_cell.angle_alpha   90.00
_cell.angle_beta   90.00
_cell.angle_gamma   90.00
#
_symmetry.space_group_name_H-M   'P 1'
#
loop_
_entity.id
_entity.type
_entity.pdbx_description
1 polymer ?
#
loop_
_entity_poly.entity_id
_entity_poly.type
_entity_poly.pdbx_seq_one_letter_code
_entity_poly.pdbx_strand_id
1 'polypeptide(L)'
;MKKVLISLVALTAFNASAAMESSSKVRFAGDSEYSSFCKAVVNDDLGMLKRSLRGKVGQVAASSNDVLRKLVSADGMKCNGVDLIKFSEQREASQVSAYLKTKNNA
;
A
#
# COMPACT_ATOMS: atom_id res chain seq x y z
N MET A 1 10.51 -62.41 -3.11
CA MET A 1 9.97 -61.43 -4.08
C MET A 1 9.21 -60.35 -3.31
N LYS A 2 9.44 -59.09 -3.69
CA LYS A 2 9.27 -57.85 -2.89
C LYS A 2 7.80 -57.55 -2.53
N LYS A 3 7.55 -57.23 -1.26
CA LYS A 3 6.30 -56.63 -0.74
C LYS A 3 6.36 -55.12 -0.98
N VAL A 4 5.41 -54.58 -1.73
CA VAL A 4 5.29 -53.13 -1.97
C VAL A 4 4.19 -52.61 -1.06
N LEU A 5 4.56 -51.76 -0.09
CA LEU A 5 3.63 -51.01 0.74
C LEU A 5 3.58 -49.58 0.18
N ILE A 6 2.42 -49.17 -0.31
CA ILE A 6 2.17 -47.82 -0.81
C ILE A 6 1.60 -47.01 0.35
N SER A 7 2.42 -46.14 0.93
CA SER A 7 2.01 -45.19 1.96
C SER A 7 1.40 -43.94 1.30
N LEU A 8 0.10 -43.73 1.52
CA LEU A 8 -0.61 -42.52 1.10
C LEU A 8 -0.27 -41.39 2.10
N VAL A 9 0.54 -40.41 1.68
CA VAL A 9 0.75 -39.17 2.46
C VAL A 9 -0.26 -38.14 1.98
N ALA A 10 -1.32 -37.94 2.75
CA ALA A 10 -2.27 -36.86 2.52
C ALA A 10 -1.63 -35.53 2.96
N LEU A 11 -1.21 -34.73 1.99
CA LEU A 11 -0.76 -33.34 2.20
C LEU A 11 -1.99 -32.46 2.43
N THR A 12 -2.34 -32.21 3.69
CA THR A 12 -3.34 -31.18 4.03
C THR A 12 -2.66 -29.80 3.93
N ALA A 13 -2.91 -29.10 2.83
CA ALA A 13 -2.53 -27.71 2.69
C ALA A 13 -3.42 -26.84 3.59
N PHE A 14 -2.89 -26.40 4.73
CA PHE A 14 -3.54 -25.38 5.56
C PHE A 14 -3.49 -24.03 4.83
N ASN A 15 -4.53 -23.71 4.06
CA ASN A 15 -4.75 -22.35 3.57
C ASN A 15 -5.31 -21.50 4.72
N ALA A 16 -4.42 -20.95 5.54
CA ALA A 16 -4.77 -19.92 6.50
C ALA A 16 -5.06 -18.61 5.74
N SER A 17 -6.31 -18.42 5.32
CA SER A 17 -6.78 -17.13 4.83
C SER A 17 -7.06 -16.22 6.02
N ALA A 18 -6.08 -15.42 6.41
CA ALA A 18 -6.29 -14.33 7.37
C ALA A 18 -7.19 -13.26 6.70
N ALA A 19 -8.50 -13.41 6.83
CA ALA A 19 -9.45 -12.38 6.46
C ALA A 19 -9.34 -11.24 7.48
N MET A 20 -8.54 -10.23 7.16
CA MET A 20 -8.51 -8.97 7.91
C MET A 20 -9.87 -8.29 7.72
N GLU A 21 -10.60 -8.11 8.81
CA GLU A 21 -11.91 -7.45 8.81
C GLU A 21 -11.79 -6.10 8.11
N SER A 22 -12.41 -5.99 6.94
CA SER A 22 -12.37 -4.78 6.14
C SER A 22 -13.21 -3.73 6.83
N SER A 23 -12.57 -2.79 7.53
CA SER A 23 -13.19 -1.54 8.02
C SER A 23 -13.94 -0.88 6.85
N SER A 24 -15.25 -1.09 6.84
CA SER A 24 -16.14 -0.82 5.73
C SER A 24 -16.65 0.61 5.85
N LYS A 25 -15.88 1.60 5.39
CA LYS A 25 -16.46 2.92 5.10
C LYS A 25 -15.78 3.79 4.05
N VAL A 26 -14.88 3.25 3.24
CA VAL A 26 -14.33 4.03 2.12
C VAL A 26 -14.15 3.12 0.92
N ARG A 27 -15.00 3.31 -0.10
CA ARG A 27 -14.78 2.70 -1.42
C ARG A 27 -13.73 3.56 -2.12
N PHE A 28 -12.54 3.01 -2.35
CA PHE A 28 -11.51 3.68 -3.14
C PHE A 28 -11.97 3.77 -4.60
N ALA A 29 -12.23 4.98 -5.08
CA ALA A 29 -12.36 5.27 -6.50
C ALA A 29 -11.00 5.81 -6.99
N GLY A 30 -10.21 4.94 -7.61
CA GLY A 30 -8.85 5.22 -8.07
C GLY A 30 -8.10 3.94 -8.43
N ASP A 31 -6.83 4.07 -8.77
CA ASP A 31 -5.94 2.94 -9.03
C ASP A 31 -5.79 2.09 -7.75
N SER A 32 -6.39 0.90 -7.76
CA SER A 32 -6.42 0.00 -6.60
C SER A 32 -5.02 -0.43 -6.19
N GLU A 33 -4.08 -0.41 -7.14
CA GLU A 33 -2.66 -0.74 -6.95
C GLU A 33 -1.99 0.22 -5.94
N TYR A 34 -2.47 1.46 -5.84
CA TYR A 34 -1.96 2.50 -4.95
C TYR A 34 -2.91 2.81 -3.77
N SER A 35 -3.94 2.00 -3.55
CA SER A 35 -4.92 2.23 -2.47
C SER A 35 -4.29 2.30 -1.07
N SER A 36 -3.17 1.61 -0.83
CA SER A 36 -2.46 1.63 0.45
C SER A 36 -1.92 3.01 0.84
N PHE A 37 -1.57 3.87 -0.14
CA PHE A 37 -1.12 5.23 0.11
C PHE A 37 -2.27 6.12 0.59
N CYS A 38 -3.43 6.01 -0.06
CA CYS A 38 -4.63 6.73 0.38
C CYS A 38 -5.12 6.21 1.76
N LYS A 39 -5.00 4.91 2.04
CA LYS A 39 -5.28 4.35 3.39
C LYS A 39 -4.33 4.90 4.44
N ALA A 40 -3.04 5.03 4.12
CA ALA A 40 -2.07 5.62 5.04
C ALA A 40 -2.46 7.06 5.40
N VAL A 41 -2.94 7.85 4.44
CA VAL A 41 -3.48 9.20 4.70
C VAL A 41 -4.73 9.15 5.58
N VAL A 42 -5.70 8.29 5.26
CA VAL A 42 -6.96 8.18 6.04
C VAL A 42 -6.69 7.84 7.52
N ASN A 43 -5.65 7.05 7.79
CA ASN A 43 -5.27 6.64 9.14
C ASN A 43 -4.17 7.53 9.77
N ASP A 44 -3.72 8.58 9.09
CA ASP A 44 -2.50 9.34 9.42
C ASP A 44 -1.28 8.46 9.81
N ASP A 45 -1.14 7.31 9.15
CA ASP A 45 -0.14 6.29 9.45
C ASP A 45 1.11 6.48 8.59
N LEU A 46 2.09 7.20 9.12
CA LEU A 46 3.38 7.42 8.48
C LEU A 46 4.17 6.12 8.27
N GLY A 47 4.00 5.12 9.13
CA GLY A 47 4.64 3.82 9.02
C GLY A 47 4.11 3.05 7.81
N MET A 48 2.79 3.05 7.61
CA MET A 48 2.14 2.47 6.45
C MET A 48 2.58 3.18 5.17
N LEU A 49 2.61 4.51 5.16
CA LEU A 49 3.08 5.28 4.00
C LEU A 49 4.49 4.86 3.59
N LYS A 50 5.44 4.84 4.53
CA LYS A 50 6.83 4.46 4.26
C LYS A 50 6.97 3.01 3.79
N ARG A 51 6.18 2.09 4.36
CA ARG A 51 6.13 0.68 3.92
C ARG A 51 5.60 0.56 2.49
N SER A 52 4.52 1.27 2.16
CA SER A 52 3.97 1.31 0.80
C SER A 52 4.97 1.88 -0.21
N LEU A 53 5.69 2.96 0.13
CA LEU A 53 6.75 3.52 -0.73
C LEU A 53 7.86 2.50 -1.01
N ARG A 54 8.32 1.78 0.02
CA ARG A 54 9.32 0.71 -0.12
C ARG A 54 8.83 -0.44 -0.99
N GLY A 55 7.56 -0.83 -0.84
CA GLY A 55 6.94 -1.90 -1.64
C GLY A 55 6.83 -1.60 -3.13
N LYS A 56 7.00 -0.35 -3.55
CA LYS A 56 6.98 0.08 -4.95
C LYS A 56 8.36 0.39 -5.54
N VAL A 57 9.42 0.23 -4.76
CA VAL A 57 10.79 0.30 -5.28
C VAL A 57 11.04 -0.83 -6.26
N GLY A 58 11.70 -0.53 -7.38
CA GLY A 58 11.94 -1.45 -8.50
C GLY A 58 10.75 -1.61 -9.45
N GLN A 59 9.52 -1.39 -8.98
CA GLN A 59 8.31 -1.40 -9.82
C GLN A 59 8.03 -0.03 -10.42
N VAL A 60 8.10 1.02 -9.60
CA VAL A 60 7.78 2.40 -10.01
C VAL A 60 9.04 3.23 -10.23
N ALA A 61 10.03 3.12 -9.33
CA ALA A 61 11.30 3.82 -9.42
C ALA A 61 12.41 3.14 -8.60
N ALA A 62 13.65 3.60 -8.75
CA ALA A 62 14.84 3.00 -8.14
C ALA A 62 14.96 3.24 -6.62
N SER A 63 14.27 4.24 -6.06
CA SER A 63 14.31 4.55 -4.63
C SER A 63 12.94 4.95 -4.09
N SER A 64 12.71 4.81 -2.78
CA SER A 64 11.44 5.24 -2.16
C SER A 64 11.15 6.73 -2.37
N ASN A 65 12.19 7.55 -2.49
CA ASN A 65 12.05 8.98 -2.71
C ASN A 65 11.61 9.27 -4.16
N ASP A 66 12.16 8.54 -5.13
CA ASP A 66 11.75 8.65 -6.53
C ASP A 66 10.35 8.08 -6.76
N VAL A 67 10.00 7.01 -6.06
CA VAL A 67 8.62 6.48 -6.03
C VAL A 67 7.68 7.58 -5.56
N LEU A 68 7.98 8.21 -4.42
CA LEU A 68 7.16 9.30 -3.89
C LEU A 68 7.00 10.42 -4.92
N ARG A 69 8.12 10.92 -5.48
CA ARG A 69 8.14 12.00 -6.47
C ARG A 69 7.28 11.69 -7.70
N LYS A 70 7.35 10.47 -8.22
CA LYS A 70 6.48 10.03 -9.32
C LYS A 70 5.01 10.02 -8.92
N LEU A 71 4.70 9.44 -7.76
CA LEU A 71 3.32 9.28 -7.30
C LEU A 71 2.63 10.60 -6.94
N VAL A 72 3.37 11.63 -6.50
CA VAL A 72 2.79 12.96 -6.20
C VAL A 72 2.93 13.98 -7.33
N SER A 73 3.44 13.57 -8.49
CA SER A 73 3.52 14.43 -9.68
C SER A 73 2.12 14.75 -10.24
N ALA A 74 2.03 15.69 -11.19
CA ALA A 74 0.76 16.11 -11.79
C ALA A 74 -0.05 14.94 -12.39
N ASP A 75 0.65 13.98 -13.00
CA ASP A 75 0.07 12.76 -13.59
C ASP A 75 0.18 11.54 -12.66
N GLY A 76 0.48 11.79 -11.39
CA GLY A 76 0.63 10.77 -10.36
C GLY A 76 -0.70 10.19 -9.88
N MET A 77 -0.61 9.46 -8.76
CA MET A 77 -1.78 8.84 -8.16
C MET A 77 -2.74 9.87 -7.58
N LYS A 78 -4.03 9.53 -7.59
CA LYS A 78 -5.08 10.37 -7.00
C LYS A 78 -5.85 9.61 -5.92
N CYS A 79 -6.12 10.30 -4.82
CA CYS A 79 -7.01 9.84 -3.76
C CYS A 79 -8.28 10.69 -3.80
N ASN A 80 -9.43 10.08 -4.07
CA ASN A 80 -10.69 10.79 -4.16
C ASN A 80 -10.65 11.98 -5.16
N GLY A 81 -9.98 11.78 -6.29
CA GLY A 81 -9.88 12.78 -7.37
C GLY A 81 -8.84 13.89 -7.19
N VAL A 82 -8.13 13.95 -6.05
CA VAL A 82 -7.05 14.92 -5.79
C VAL A 82 -5.72 14.22 -5.54
N ASP A 83 -4.60 14.94 -5.67
CA ASP A 83 -3.27 14.40 -5.38
C ASP A 83 -3.10 14.04 -3.89
N LEU A 84 -2.12 13.19 -3.60
CA LEU A 84 -1.90 12.64 -2.26
C LEU A 84 -1.58 13.71 -1.20
N ILE A 85 -0.89 14.80 -1.58
CA ILE A 85 -0.54 15.88 -0.66
C ILE A 85 -1.81 16.63 -0.26
N LYS A 86 -2.58 17.10 -1.25
CA LYS A 86 -3.85 17.79 -1.02
C LYS A 86 -4.86 16.91 -0.30
N PHE A 87 -4.91 15.62 -0.62
CA PHE A 87 -5.76 14.66 0.10
C PHE A 87 -5.37 14.57 1.59
N SER A 88 -4.07 14.58 1.90
CA SER A 88 -3.60 14.55 3.29
C SER A 88 -3.96 15.81 4.07
N GLU A 89 -3.95 16.97 3.42
CA GLU A 89 -4.39 18.23 4.02
C GLU A 89 -5.90 18.23 4.29
N GLN A 90 -6.70 17.81 3.31
CA GLN A 90 -8.17 17.72 3.45
C GLN A 90 -8.61 16.74 4.56
N ARG A 91 -7.78 15.76 4.87
CA ARG A 91 -8.02 14.76 5.93
C ARG A 91 -7.39 15.12 7.26
N GLU A 92 -6.71 16.27 7.35
CA GLU A 92 -5.99 16.72 8.54
C GLU A 92 -4.99 15.66 9.05
N ALA A 93 -4.40 14.91 8.12
CA ALA A 93 -3.41 13.86 8.40
C ALA A 93 -2.05 14.50 8.72
N SER A 94 -1.90 14.99 9.96
CA SER A 94 -0.79 15.83 10.40
C SER A 94 0.59 15.23 10.12
N GLN A 95 0.80 13.96 10.45
CA GLN A 95 2.11 13.30 10.32
C GLN A 95 2.44 13.01 8.86
N VAL A 96 1.46 12.48 8.12
CA VAL A 96 1.61 12.16 6.70
C VAL A 96 1.79 13.44 5.88
N SER A 97 0.97 14.47 6.11
CA SER A 97 1.05 15.75 5.41
C SER A 97 2.42 16.42 5.62
N ALA A 98 2.91 16.48 6.87
CA ALA A 98 4.22 17.04 7.18
C ALA A 98 5.35 16.29 6.46
N TYR A 99 5.30 14.95 6.45
CA TYR A 99 6.29 14.14 5.76
C TYR A 99 6.27 14.37 4.24
N LEU A 100 5.09 14.34 3.63
CA LEU A 100 4.91 14.54 2.19
C LEU A 100 5.41 15.91 1.75
N LYS A 101 5.07 16.98 2.48
CA LYS A 101 5.56 18.34 2.20
C LYS A 101 7.06 18.45 2.32
N THR A 102 7.65 17.88 3.38
CA THR A 102 9.10 17.91 3.57
C THR A 102 9.84 17.21 2.42
N LYS A 103 9.29 16.10 1.92
CA LYS A 103 9.93 15.31 0.85
C LYS A 103 9.65 15.82 -0.56
N ASN A 104 8.56 16.54 -0.78
CA ASN A 104 8.26 17.13 -2.09
C ASN A 104 9.05 18.42 -2.35
N ASN A 105 9.45 19.14 -1.29
CA ASN A 105 10.28 20.35 -1.39
C ASN A 105 11.79 20.06 -1.33
N ALA A 106 12.20 18.78 -1.36
CA ALA A 106 13.58 18.32 -1.25
C ALA A 106 14.06 17.64 -2.54
#